data_AF-A0A3D4UMX3-F1
#
_entry.id   AF-A0A3D4UMX3-F1
#
_cell.length_a   1.000
_cell.length_b   1.000
_cell.length_c   1.000
_cell.angle_alpha   90.00
_cell.angle_beta   90.00
_cell.angle_gamma   90.00
#
_symmetry.space_group_name_H-M   'P 1'
#
loop_
_entity.id
_entity.type
_entity.pdbx_description
1 polymer ?
#
loop_
_entity_poly.entity_id
_entity_poly.type
_entity_poly.pdbx_seq_one_letter_code
_entity_poly.pdbx_strand_id
1 'polypeptide(L)'
;LGGSLGDIGTHAENLVAFVTGLEIESLHASLNAFVPGRALDDDASVLMRFAGGAHGVLTASQVCIGEGNGLTLRVHGDKGSLWWRQETPDELRVALHDQNPVIYSRGGPDLHEDAEVSARIPQGHPEGYLEAFANIYKGAIDAIIAHRDGSAPSRMAQLIPTINDGMRGVRFVERCVQSAKKNAQVDWA
;
A
#
# COMPACT_ATOMS: atom_id res chain seq x y z
N LEU A 1 -6.29 -17.36 -10.99
CA LEU A 1 -5.70 -17.98 -9.78
C LEU A 1 -4.40 -17.24 -9.50
N GLY A 2 -4.31 -16.50 -8.39
CA GLY A 2 -3.11 -15.74 -7.99
C GLY A 2 -2.53 -16.34 -6.70
N GLY A 3 -1.21 -16.33 -6.56
CA GLY A 3 -0.53 -16.66 -5.31
C GLY A 3 -0.50 -15.46 -4.35
N SER A 4 0.20 -15.61 -3.22
CA SER A 4 0.34 -14.56 -2.20
C SER A 4 0.77 -13.20 -2.78
N LEU A 5 1.67 -13.20 -3.76
CA LEU A 5 2.17 -11.98 -4.39
C LEU A 5 1.07 -11.20 -5.12
N GLY A 6 0.22 -11.89 -5.89
CA GLY A 6 -0.85 -11.26 -6.66
C GLY A 6 -2.03 -10.83 -5.80
N ASP A 7 -2.31 -11.60 -4.75
CA ASP A 7 -3.44 -11.42 -3.85
C ASP A 7 -3.19 -10.31 -2.81
N ILE A 8 -2.10 -10.40 -2.05
CA ILE A 8 -1.79 -9.47 -0.95
C ILE A 8 -0.50 -8.65 -1.18
N GLY A 9 0.43 -9.15 -2.00
CA GLY A 9 1.65 -8.42 -2.35
C GLY A 9 1.38 -7.15 -3.16
N THR A 10 0.37 -7.17 -4.03
CA THR A 10 -0.08 -5.98 -4.79
C THR A 10 -0.65 -4.88 -3.91
N HIS A 11 -1.36 -5.23 -2.83
CA HIS A 11 -1.80 -4.25 -1.83
C HIS A 11 -0.62 -3.57 -1.14
N ALA A 12 0.40 -4.34 -0.76
CA ALA A 12 1.60 -3.80 -0.13
C ALA A 12 2.40 -2.90 -1.08
N GLU A 13 2.57 -3.32 -2.34
CA GLU A 13 3.26 -2.51 -3.36
C GLU A 13 2.51 -1.21 -3.65
N ASN A 14 1.19 -1.30 -3.88
CA ASN A 14 0.36 -0.13 -4.15
C ASN A 14 0.39 0.86 -2.98
N LEU A 15 0.35 0.37 -1.73
CA LEU A 15 0.41 1.23 -0.55
C LEU A 15 1.75 1.99 -0.46
N VAL A 16 2.87 1.34 -0.78
CA VAL A 16 4.17 2.02 -0.85
C VAL A 16 4.15 3.09 -1.94
N ALA A 17 3.70 2.76 -3.15
CA ALA A 17 3.63 3.70 -4.27
C ALA A 17 2.74 4.90 -3.95
N PHE A 18 1.56 4.65 -3.38
CA PHE A 18 0.58 5.68 -3.01
C PHE A 18 1.14 6.65 -1.97
N VAL A 19 1.74 6.13 -0.89
CA VAL A 19 2.21 6.98 0.22
C VAL A 19 3.52 7.71 -0.11
N THR A 20 4.42 7.06 -0.86
CA THR A 20 5.77 7.61 -1.09
C THR A 20 5.93 8.32 -2.43
N GLY A 21 5.06 8.02 -3.41
CA GLY A 21 5.21 8.47 -4.79
C GLY A 21 6.46 7.90 -5.50
N LEU A 22 7.12 6.89 -4.91
CA LEU A 22 8.36 6.34 -5.44
C LEU A 22 8.11 5.34 -6.58
N GLU A 23 8.93 5.48 -7.61
CA GLU A 23 8.98 4.56 -8.75
C GLU A 23 10.02 3.47 -8.52
N ILE A 24 9.65 2.21 -8.75
CA ILE A 24 10.59 1.10 -8.70
C ILE A 24 11.53 1.22 -9.91
N GLU A 25 12.84 1.11 -9.67
CA GLU A 25 13.87 1.07 -10.71
C GLU A 25 14.24 -0.37 -11.05
N SER A 26 14.38 -1.22 -10.03
CA SER A 26 14.66 -2.65 -10.18
C SER A 26 14.25 -3.42 -8.93
N LEU A 27 14.09 -4.74 -9.07
CA LEU A 27 13.75 -5.62 -7.96
C LEU A 27 14.42 -6.99 -8.04
N HIS A 28 14.53 -7.66 -6.90
CA HIS A 28 14.89 -9.06 -6.78
C HIS A 28 13.84 -9.78 -5.93
N ALA A 29 13.19 -10.80 -6.48
CA ALA A 29 12.12 -11.53 -5.80
C ALA A 29 12.48 -13.01 -5.58
N SER A 30 12.09 -13.52 -4.42
CA SER A 30 12.03 -14.94 -4.11
C SER A 30 10.58 -15.32 -3.87
N LEU A 31 10.10 -16.35 -4.56
CA LEU A 31 8.73 -16.85 -4.44
C LEU A 31 8.78 -18.32 -4.05
N ASN A 32 8.02 -18.70 -3.03
CA ASN A 32 7.99 -20.04 -2.47
C ASN A 32 6.55 -20.58 -2.42
N ALA A 33 6.42 -21.89 -2.60
CA ALA A 33 5.19 -22.63 -2.33
C ALA A 33 5.50 -23.68 -1.25
N PHE A 34 5.32 -23.29 0.01
CA PHE A 34 5.62 -24.13 1.16
C PHE A 34 4.60 -25.25 1.36
N VAL A 35 3.32 -24.99 1.08
CA VAL A 35 2.27 -26.00 1.23
C VAL A 35 2.37 -27.03 0.09
N PRO A 36 2.58 -28.32 0.38
CA PRO A 36 2.70 -29.34 -0.65
C PRO A 36 1.49 -29.38 -1.57
N GLY A 37 1.74 -29.42 -2.88
CA GLY A 37 0.70 -29.47 -3.91
C GLY A 37 0.16 -28.11 -4.37
N ARG A 38 0.59 -26.98 -3.78
CA ARG A 38 0.30 -25.66 -4.33
C ARG A 38 1.11 -25.40 -5.60
N ALA A 39 0.43 -24.93 -6.65
CA ALA A 39 1.06 -24.55 -7.92
C ALA A 39 1.51 -23.08 -7.94
N LEU A 40 0.95 -22.25 -7.05
CA LEU A 40 1.23 -20.83 -6.93
C LEU A 40 1.95 -20.55 -5.62
N ASP A 41 2.65 -19.43 -5.56
CA ASP A 41 3.36 -18.99 -4.37
C ASP A 41 2.40 -18.76 -3.19
N ASP A 42 2.84 -19.14 -2.01
CA ASP A 42 2.18 -18.84 -0.73
C ASP A 42 3.05 -17.99 0.20
N ASP A 43 4.26 -17.67 -0.26
CA ASP A 43 5.20 -16.78 0.39
C ASP A 43 6.08 -16.08 -0.67
N ALA A 44 6.29 -14.78 -0.48
CA ALA A 44 7.09 -13.93 -1.34
C ALA A 44 7.94 -12.95 -0.52
N SER A 45 9.21 -12.81 -0.91
CA SER A 45 10.13 -11.80 -0.41
C SER A 45 10.72 -11.02 -1.59
N VAL A 46 10.62 -9.69 -1.54
CA VAL A 46 11.06 -8.81 -2.64
C VAL A 46 11.94 -7.70 -2.10
N LEU A 47 13.16 -7.61 -2.63
CA LEU A 47 14.06 -6.48 -2.44
C LEU A 47 13.86 -5.51 -3.59
N MET A 48 13.64 -4.23 -3.29
CA MET A 48 13.35 -3.19 -4.29
C MET A 48 14.37 -2.06 -4.21
N ARG A 49 14.71 -1.53 -5.38
CA ARG A 49 15.42 -0.25 -5.54
C ARG A 49 14.45 0.73 -6.18
N PHE A 50 14.37 1.93 -5.63
CA PHE A 50 13.53 2.99 -6.16
C PHE A 50 14.39 4.04 -6.86
N ALA A 51 13.82 4.68 -7.87
CA ALA A 51 14.38 5.88 -8.46
C ALA A 51 14.65 6.92 -7.36
N GLY A 52 15.83 7.55 -7.39
CA GLY A 52 16.29 8.45 -6.32
C GLY A 52 17.07 7.77 -5.20
N GLY A 53 17.32 6.45 -5.28
CA GLY A 53 18.27 5.74 -4.42
C GLY A 53 17.69 5.16 -3.13
N ALA A 54 16.37 5.25 -2.92
CA ALA A 54 15.72 4.58 -1.80
C ALA A 54 15.68 3.06 -2.02
N HIS A 55 15.62 2.32 -0.90
CA HIS A 55 15.57 0.86 -0.89
C HIS A 55 14.33 0.38 -0.15
N GLY A 56 13.77 -0.76 -0.56
CA GLY A 56 12.61 -1.36 0.07
C GLY A 56 12.72 -2.87 0.24
N VAL A 57 11.96 -3.37 1.22
CA VAL A 57 11.72 -4.79 1.42
C VAL A 57 10.21 -4.98 1.51
N LEU A 58 9.68 -5.89 0.70
CA LEU A 58 8.28 -6.31 0.74
C LEU A 58 8.23 -7.81 1.03
N THR A 59 7.37 -8.18 1.97
CA THR A 59 7.03 -9.57 2.28
C THR A 59 5.54 -9.76 2.13
N ALA A 60 5.13 -10.84 1.49
CA ALA A 60 3.73 -11.22 1.35
C ALA A 60 3.64 -12.73 1.60
N SER A 61 2.90 -13.14 2.63
CA SER A 61 2.86 -14.55 3.03
C SER A 61 1.48 -14.94 3.53
N GLN A 62 1.02 -16.11 3.09
CA GLN A 62 -0.24 -16.75 3.49
C GLN A 62 0.01 -17.87 4.52
N VAL A 63 1.26 -18.08 4.94
CA VAL A 63 1.69 -19.19 5.80
C VAL A 63 2.35 -18.72 7.10
N CYS A 64 2.25 -17.43 7.43
CA CYS A 64 2.67 -16.87 8.72
C CYS A 64 1.61 -17.09 9.80
N ILE A 65 1.75 -18.18 10.56
CA ILE A 65 0.83 -18.52 11.66
C ILE A 65 0.80 -17.40 12.71
N GLY A 66 -0.41 -16.95 13.04
CA GLY A 66 -0.65 -15.90 14.03
C GLY A 66 -0.97 -14.53 13.42
N GLU A 67 -0.73 -14.35 12.13
CA GLU A 67 -1.14 -13.14 11.39
C GLU A 67 -2.63 -13.20 11.03
N GLY A 68 -3.38 -12.16 11.38
CA GLY A 68 -4.77 -12.00 10.97
C GLY A 68 -4.85 -11.40 9.56
N ASN A 69 -4.44 -10.14 9.43
CA ASN A 69 -4.26 -9.43 8.18
C ASN A 69 -3.22 -8.30 8.36
N GLY A 70 -1.95 -8.69 8.55
CA GLY A 70 -0.85 -7.83 9.03
C GLY A 70 -0.28 -6.79 8.05
N LEU A 71 -1.06 -6.25 7.11
CA LEU A 71 -0.57 -5.20 6.20
C LEU A 71 -0.02 -4.00 6.99
N THR A 72 1.26 -3.72 6.79
CA THR A 72 2.02 -2.72 7.53
C THR A 72 2.90 -1.92 6.58
N LEU A 73 2.92 -0.60 6.74
CA LEU A 73 3.83 0.29 6.04
C LEU A 73 4.81 0.93 7.03
N ARG A 74 6.09 0.95 6.65
CA ARG A 74 7.14 1.68 7.37
C ARG A 74 7.97 2.45 6.36
N VAL A 75 8.10 3.75 6.57
CA VAL A 75 8.91 4.62 5.69
C VAL A 75 9.92 5.36 6.57
N HIS A 76 11.17 5.35 6.14
CA HIS A 76 12.29 5.97 6.84
C HIS A 76 12.98 6.94 5.89
N GLY A 77 12.98 8.22 6.24
CA GLY A 77 13.64 9.29 5.51
C GLY A 77 14.78 9.90 6.32
N ASP A 78 15.36 10.96 5.76
CA ASP A 78 16.44 11.74 6.38
C ASP A 78 15.98 12.56 7.61
N LYS A 79 14.71 12.96 7.66
CA LYS A 79 14.13 13.80 8.73
C LYS A 79 13.34 13.02 9.77
N GLY A 80 13.02 11.76 9.51
CA GLY A 80 12.14 11.02 10.38
C GLY A 80 11.60 9.73 9.77
N SER A 81 10.60 9.17 10.42
CA SER A 81 10.02 7.88 10.07
C SER A 81 8.54 7.84 10.40
N LEU A 82 7.80 7.03 9.64
CA LEU A 82 6.39 6.76 9.88
C LEU A 82 6.12 5.25 9.91
N TRP A 83 5.09 4.88 10.67
CA TRP A 83 4.58 3.51 10.78
C TRP A 83 3.06 3.54 10.77
N TRP A 84 2.47 2.70 9.93
CA TRP A 84 1.03 2.49 9.85
C TRP A 84 0.72 1.00 9.72
N ARG A 85 -0.36 0.54 10.35
CA ARG A 85 -0.79 -0.87 10.32
C ARG A 85 -2.30 -0.96 10.15
N GLN A 86 -2.76 -1.80 9.22
CA GLN A 86 -4.18 -1.87 8.87
C GLN A 86 -5.07 -2.39 10.00
N GLU A 87 -4.55 -3.24 10.89
CA GLU A 87 -5.30 -3.76 12.05
C GLU A 87 -5.51 -2.72 13.16
N THR A 88 -4.79 -1.61 13.10
CA THR A 88 -4.95 -0.43 13.97
C THR A 88 -4.96 0.81 13.07
N PRO A 89 -5.93 0.91 12.13
CA PRO A 89 -5.85 1.81 10.99
C PRO A 89 -6.02 3.28 11.37
N ASP A 90 -6.60 3.53 12.56
CA ASP A 90 -6.82 4.85 13.14
C ASP A 90 -5.54 5.51 13.68
N GLU A 91 -4.41 4.80 13.73
CA GLU A 91 -3.15 5.29 14.29
C GLU A 91 -2.04 5.39 13.23
N LEU A 92 -1.41 6.56 13.14
CA LEU A 92 -0.17 6.78 12.41
C LEU A 92 0.91 7.22 13.39
N ARG A 93 1.92 6.37 13.59
CA ARG A 93 3.07 6.73 14.42
C ARG A 93 4.09 7.49 13.56
N VAL A 94 4.58 8.61 14.08
CA VAL A 94 5.60 9.44 13.41
C VAL A 94 6.72 9.74 14.40
N ALA A 95 7.97 9.66 13.95
CA ALA A 95 9.14 10.07 14.72
C ALA A 95 10.00 11.00 13.88
N LEU A 96 10.22 12.22 14.36
CA LEU A 96 11.15 13.17 13.75
C LEU A 96 12.50 13.10 14.48
N HIS A 97 13.60 13.41 13.80
CA HIS A 97 14.97 13.21 14.31
C HIS A 97 15.19 13.75 15.74
N ASP A 98 14.69 14.96 16.01
CA ASP A 98 14.93 15.70 17.25
C ASP A 98 13.70 15.75 18.18
N GLN A 99 12.72 14.86 17.99
CA GLN A 99 11.47 14.87 18.75
C GLN A 99 11.12 13.47 19.26
N ASN A 100 10.36 13.42 20.36
CA ASN A 100 9.75 12.17 20.79
C ASN A 100 8.75 11.69 19.73
N PRO A 101 8.66 10.37 19.47
CA PRO A 101 7.63 9.84 18.60
C PRO A 101 6.23 10.23 19.07
N VAL A 102 5.37 10.58 18.12
CA VAL A 102 3.96 10.92 18.35
C VAL A 102 3.07 9.94 17.60
N ILE A 103 1.83 9.79 18.08
CA ILE A 103 0.77 9.06 17.38
C ILE A 103 -0.26 10.09 16.92
N TYR A 104 -0.45 10.19 15.61
CA TYR A 104 -1.58 10.88 15.02
C TYR A 104 -2.75 9.92 14.97
N SER A 105 -3.91 10.37 15.44
CA SER A 105 -5.15 9.60 15.38
C SER A 105 -6.04 10.12 14.27
N ARG A 106 -6.75 9.24 13.55
CA ARG A 106 -7.81 9.63 12.61
C ARG A 106 -8.81 10.58 13.28
N GLY A 107 -9.16 11.65 12.58
CA GLY A 107 -10.07 12.70 13.08
C GLY A 107 -9.47 13.58 14.19
N GLY A 108 -8.18 13.44 14.48
CA GLY A 108 -7.44 14.32 15.37
C GLY A 108 -7.26 15.73 14.79
N PRO A 109 -6.72 16.67 15.59
CA PRO A 109 -6.48 18.03 15.13
C PRO A 109 -5.35 18.10 14.09
N ASP A 110 -5.38 19.16 13.29
CA ASP A 110 -4.31 19.54 12.35
C ASP A 110 -3.89 18.43 11.37
N LEU A 111 -4.85 17.60 10.94
CA LEU A 111 -4.62 16.61 9.90
C LEU A 111 -4.63 17.25 8.51
N HIS A 112 -3.97 16.59 7.57
CA HIS A 112 -4.05 16.99 6.17
C HIS A 112 -5.48 16.82 5.63
N GLU A 113 -5.90 17.71 4.72
CA GLU A 113 -7.25 17.70 4.13
C GLU A 113 -7.61 16.34 3.50
N ASP A 114 -6.65 15.57 2.97
CA ASP A 114 -6.86 14.19 2.49
C ASP A 114 -7.38 13.24 3.56
N ALA A 115 -6.85 13.36 4.78
CA ALA A 115 -7.28 12.55 5.91
C ALA A 115 -8.65 13.03 6.43
N GLU A 116 -8.88 14.34 6.44
CA GLU A 116 -10.15 14.94 6.91
C GLU A 116 -11.33 14.52 6.03
N VAL A 117 -11.20 14.59 4.70
CA VAL A 117 -12.30 14.22 3.77
C VAL A 117 -12.64 12.72 3.80
N SER A 118 -11.73 11.91 4.36
CA SER A 118 -11.83 10.45 4.46
C SER A 118 -12.47 9.97 5.77
N ALA A 119 -12.61 10.85 6.77
CA ALA A 119 -13.27 10.53 8.03
C ALA A 119 -14.77 10.83 7.97
N ARG A 120 -15.57 10.01 8.66
CA ARG A 120 -17.04 10.15 8.76
C ARG A 120 -17.48 10.55 10.15
N ILE A 121 -16.77 10.06 11.17
CA ILE A 121 -17.14 10.20 12.58
C ILE A 121 -15.99 10.75 13.40
N PRO A 122 -16.26 11.47 14.51
CA PRO A 122 -15.23 12.13 15.30
C PRO A 122 -14.18 11.16 15.86
N GLN A 123 -13.02 11.70 16.22
CA GLN A 123 -11.97 10.98 16.93
C GLN A 123 -12.53 10.20 18.14
N GLY A 124 -12.04 8.98 18.34
CA GLY A 124 -12.46 8.09 19.41
C GLY A 124 -13.64 7.17 19.07
N HIS A 125 -14.33 7.38 17.94
CA HIS A 125 -15.28 6.42 17.39
C HIS A 125 -14.60 5.64 16.28
N PRO A 126 -14.23 4.36 16.47
CA PRO A 126 -13.39 3.64 15.53
C PRO A 126 -14.02 3.56 14.13
N GLU A 127 -13.23 3.91 13.11
CA GLU A 127 -13.50 3.51 11.73
C GLU A 127 -12.49 2.42 11.35
N GLY A 128 -12.72 1.72 10.25
CA GLY A 128 -11.77 0.74 9.79
C GLY A 128 -12.02 0.27 8.37
N TYR A 129 -11.97 -1.05 8.19
CA TYR A 129 -11.92 -1.69 6.89
C TYR A 129 -13.13 -1.34 6.01
N LEU A 130 -14.35 -1.33 6.57
CA LEU A 130 -15.57 -1.03 5.81
C LEU A 130 -15.63 0.43 5.39
N GLU A 131 -15.25 1.34 6.29
CA GLU A 131 -15.22 2.78 6.03
C GLU A 131 -14.18 3.13 4.96
N ALA A 132 -13.02 2.47 4.98
CA ALA A 132 -12.00 2.58 3.95
C ALA A 132 -12.52 2.14 2.57
N PHE A 133 -13.20 0.99 2.48
CA PHE A 133 -13.86 0.57 1.24
C PHE A 133 -14.93 1.57 0.78
N ALA A 134 -15.75 2.05 1.70
CA ALA A 134 -16.77 3.06 1.38
C ALA A 134 -16.14 4.37 0.86
N ASN A 135 -14.91 4.73 1.27
CA ASN A 135 -14.19 5.89 0.71
C ASN A 135 -13.87 5.67 -0.77
N ILE A 136 -13.42 4.47 -1.16
CA ILE A 136 -13.16 4.13 -2.56
C ILE A 136 -14.45 4.22 -3.40
N TYR A 137 -15.55 3.65 -2.90
CA TYR A 137 -16.85 3.74 -3.60
C TYR A 137 -17.35 5.19 -3.72
N LYS A 138 -17.24 5.98 -2.65
CA LYS A 138 -17.59 7.41 -2.68
C LYS A 138 -16.77 8.15 -3.73
N GLY A 139 -15.45 7.98 -3.74
CA GLY A 139 -14.59 8.62 -4.74
C GLY A 139 -14.94 8.21 -6.17
N ALA A 140 -15.25 6.93 -6.41
CA ALA A 140 -15.68 6.46 -7.73
C ALA A 140 -17.02 7.09 -8.16
N ILE A 141 -17.99 7.18 -7.26
CA ILE A 141 -19.28 7.84 -7.52
C ILE A 141 -19.07 9.33 -7.82
N ASP A 142 -18.25 10.01 -7.01
CA ASP A 142 -17.91 11.42 -7.22
C ASP A 142 -17.24 11.65 -8.58
N ALA A 143 -16.33 10.75 -9.00
CA ALA A 143 -15.69 10.81 -10.31
C ALA A 143 -16.69 10.63 -11.47
N ILE A 144 -17.64 9.70 -11.34
CA ILE A 144 -18.70 9.46 -12.33
C ILE A 144 -19.59 10.70 -12.48
N ILE A 145 -20.00 11.30 -11.35
CA ILE A 145 -20.83 12.51 -11.34
C ILE A 145 -20.07 13.68 -11.99
N ALA A 146 -18.81 13.89 -11.61
CA ALA A 146 -17.99 14.96 -12.17
C ALA A 146 -17.81 14.82 -13.69
N HIS A 147 -17.59 13.60 -14.18
CA HIS A 147 -17.50 13.33 -15.61
C HIS A 147 -18.82 13.61 -16.34
N ARG A 148 -19.96 13.15 -15.79
CA ARG A 148 -21.29 13.40 -16.37
C ARG A 148 -21.60 14.89 -16.47
N ASP A 149 -21.26 15.65 -15.44
CA ASP A 149 -21.63 17.06 -15.31
C ASP A 149 -20.59 18.02 -15.91
N GLY A 150 -19.44 17.50 -16.37
CA GLY A 150 -18.34 18.31 -16.90
C GLY A 150 -17.64 19.17 -15.83
N SER A 151 -17.71 18.76 -14.56
CA SER A 151 -17.08 19.47 -13.43
C SER A 151 -15.75 18.84 -13.03
N ALA A 152 -14.99 19.54 -12.19
CA ALA A 152 -13.79 18.97 -11.58
C ALA A 152 -14.16 17.83 -10.61
N PRO A 153 -13.34 16.77 -10.51
CA PRO A 153 -13.53 15.69 -9.55
C PRO A 153 -13.34 16.18 -8.12
N SER A 154 -14.10 15.62 -7.18
CA SER A 154 -13.92 15.88 -5.74
C SER A 154 -12.52 15.45 -5.27
N ARG A 155 -12.09 15.94 -4.10
CA ARG A 155 -10.82 15.48 -3.51
C ARG A 155 -10.80 13.98 -3.25
N MET A 156 -11.92 13.42 -2.78
CA MET A 156 -12.06 11.97 -2.60
C MET A 156 -11.89 11.21 -3.92
N ALA A 157 -12.46 11.71 -5.02
CA ALA A 157 -12.30 11.14 -6.35
C ALA A 157 -10.85 11.20 -6.87
N GLN A 158 -10.05 12.15 -6.39
CA GLN A 158 -8.63 12.26 -6.76
C GLN A 158 -7.73 11.29 -6.00
N LEU A 159 -8.22 10.69 -4.90
CA LEU A 159 -7.43 9.80 -4.03
C LEU A 159 -7.66 8.30 -4.30
N ILE A 160 -8.62 7.94 -5.17
CA ILE A 160 -8.88 6.52 -5.48
C ILE A 160 -7.86 5.96 -6.47
N PRO A 161 -7.56 4.65 -6.42
CA PRO A 161 -6.73 3.99 -7.41
C PRO A 161 -7.27 4.14 -8.84
N THR A 162 -6.36 4.36 -9.78
CA THR A 162 -6.64 4.53 -11.21
C THR A 162 -6.33 3.25 -12.01
N ILE A 163 -6.63 3.27 -13.30
CA ILE A 163 -6.23 2.18 -14.21
C ILE A 163 -4.71 2.02 -14.29
N ASN A 164 -3.95 3.10 -14.15
CA ASN A 164 -2.49 3.06 -14.18
C ASN A 164 -1.94 2.32 -12.96
N ASP A 165 -2.55 2.50 -11.79
CA ASP A 165 -2.19 1.78 -10.57
C ASP A 165 -2.49 0.28 -10.71
N GLY A 166 -3.60 -0.07 -11.36
CA GLY A 166 -3.91 -1.46 -11.71
C GLY A 166 -2.88 -2.08 -12.67
N MET A 167 -2.50 -1.36 -13.74
CA MET A 167 -1.46 -1.82 -14.67
C MET A 167 -0.10 -1.97 -13.99
N ARG A 168 0.23 -1.07 -13.06
CA ARG A 168 1.43 -1.14 -12.23
C ARG A 168 1.46 -2.41 -11.38
N GLY A 169 0.35 -2.74 -10.71
CA GLY A 169 0.24 -3.98 -9.93
C GLY A 169 0.45 -5.24 -10.77
N VAL A 170 -0.10 -5.29 -11.99
CA VAL A 170 0.13 -6.41 -12.92
C VAL A 170 1.61 -6.50 -13.33
N ARG A 171 2.24 -5.36 -13.66
CA ARG A 171 3.68 -5.30 -13.99
C ARG A 171 4.54 -5.76 -12.81
N PHE A 172 4.21 -5.34 -11.59
CA PHE A 172 4.93 -5.75 -10.39
C PHE A 172 4.94 -7.28 -10.24
N VAL A 173 3.78 -7.92 -10.36
CA VAL A 173 3.67 -9.39 -10.31
C VAL A 173 4.52 -10.05 -11.40
N GLU A 174 4.43 -9.56 -12.63
CA GLU A 174 5.21 -10.08 -13.77
C GLU A 174 6.73 -10.01 -13.50
N ARG A 175 7.23 -8.86 -13.03
CA ARG A 175 8.66 -8.65 -12.75
C ARG A 175 9.15 -9.51 -11.60
N CYS A 176 8.37 -9.66 -10.55
CA CYS A 176 8.70 -10.57 -9.45
C CYS A 176 8.78 -12.04 -9.91
N VAL A 177 7.81 -12.50 -10.71
CA VAL A 177 7.85 -13.85 -11.29
C VAL A 177 9.05 -14.03 -12.22
N GLN A 178 9.38 -13.02 -13.03
CA GLN A 178 10.55 -13.05 -13.90
C GLN A 178 11.86 -13.13 -13.09
N SER A 179 11.97 -12.32 -12.04
CA SER A 179 13.13 -12.29 -11.14
C SER A 179 13.32 -13.64 -10.44
N ALA A 180 12.27 -14.20 -9.86
CA ALA A 180 12.32 -15.49 -9.17
C ALA A 180 12.74 -16.63 -10.12
N LYS A 181 12.21 -16.66 -11.36
CA LYS A 181 12.60 -17.66 -12.37
C LYS A 181 14.07 -17.55 -12.78
N LYS A 182 14.60 -16.33 -12.85
CA LYS A 182 16.01 -16.08 -13.21
C LYS A 182 16.96 -16.18 -12.02
N ASN A 183 16.43 -16.16 -10.79
CA ASN A 183 17.19 -15.96 -9.56
C ASN A 183 18.16 -14.76 -9.67
N ALA A 184 17.63 -13.63 -10.14
CA ALA A 184 18.42 -12.44 -10.44
C ALA A 184 17.60 -11.15 -10.29
N GLN A 185 18.30 -10.03 -10.10
CA GLN A 185 17.68 -8.70 -10.17
C GLN A 185 17.15 -8.46 -11.59
N VAL A 186 15.97 -7.85 -11.69
CA VAL A 186 15.36 -7.41 -12.96
C VAL A 186 15.03 -5.94 -12.89
N ASP A 187 15.20 -5.26 -14.02
CA ASP A 187 14.83 -3.85 -14.15
C ASP A 187 13.31 -3.70 -14.27
N TRP A 188 12.81 -2.56 -13.82
CA TRP A 188 11.38 -2.23 -13.87
C TRP A 188 10.87 -1.92 -15.28
N ALA A 189 11.73 -1.33 -16.11
CA ALA A 189 11.42 -0.89 -17.48
C ALA A 189 10.93 -2.03 -18.37
#